data_AF-A0A1Y1KJZ7-F1
#
_entry.id   AF-A0A1Y1KJZ7-F1
#
_cell.length_a   1.000
_cell.length_b   1.000
_cell.length_c   1.000
_cell.angle_alpha   90.00
_cell.angle_beta   90.00
_cell.angle_gamma   90.00
#
_symmetry.space_group_name_H-M   'P 1'
#
loop_
_entity.id
_entity.type
_entity.pdbx_description
1 polymer ?
#
loop_
_entity_poly.entity_id
_entity_poly.type
_entity_poly.pdbx_seq_one_letter_code
_entity_poly.pdbx_strand_id
1 'polypeptide(L)'
;DEVLSQEQYEAEDTSLEDQADEDSSDEEPEEAVSLVDPAALGLKEISNLGRFTVSSHKPGNGVEELRSDDLKLYWQSDGPQPHKLTVYFVKRVGIRDIRFFVDYGEDES
;
A
#
# COMPACT_ATOMS: atom_id res chain seq x y z
N ASP A 1 -36.07 -57.79 -18.21
CA ASP A 1 -37.17 -57.01 -17.62
C ASP A 1 -36.68 -55.60 -17.38
N GLU A 2 -36.85 -54.75 -18.41
CA GLU A 2 -37.87 -53.68 -18.48
C GLU A 2 -37.44 -52.44 -17.68
N VAL A 3 -36.74 -51.49 -18.31
CA VAL A 3 -37.25 -50.31 -19.04
C VAL A 3 -38.17 -49.41 -18.21
N LEU A 4 -37.63 -48.26 -17.78
CA LEU A 4 -38.38 -47.02 -17.66
C LEU A 4 -37.63 -45.94 -18.43
N SER A 5 -38.18 -45.68 -19.60
CA SER A 5 -37.87 -44.65 -20.58
C SER A 5 -38.46 -43.29 -20.15
N GLN A 6 -37.68 -42.22 -20.29
CA GLN A 6 -38.17 -40.96 -20.87
C GLN A 6 -36.95 -40.10 -21.29
N GLU A 7 -36.61 -40.08 -22.59
CA GLU A 7 -36.79 -38.93 -23.51
C GLU A 7 -35.96 -37.71 -23.07
N GLN A 8 -35.07 -37.07 -23.83
CA GLN A 8 -34.84 -37.00 -25.28
C GLN A 8 -33.53 -36.20 -25.45
N TYR A 9 -32.61 -36.66 -26.30
CA TYR A 9 -31.47 -35.85 -26.76
C TYR A 9 -31.78 -35.37 -28.17
N GLU A 10 -31.78 -34.06 -28.40
CA GLU A 10 -31.55 -33.36 -29.69
C GLU A 10 -31.55 -31.85 -29.36
N ALA A 11 -30.37 -31.26 -29.18
CA ALA A 11 -29.63 -30.48 -30.18
C ALA A 11 -30.27 -29.11 -30.43
N GLU A 12 -29.59 -28.02 -30.02
CA GLU A 12 -29.41 -26.82 -30.86
C GLU A 12 -28.41 -25.84 -30.23
N ASP A 13 -27.38 -25.55 -31.02
CA ASP A 13 -26.41 -24.47 -30.86
C ASP A 13 -27.13 -23.13 -31.04
N THR A 14 -27.20 -22.32 -29.99
CA THR A 14 -27.54 -20.90 -30.12
C THR A 14 -26.45 -20.08 -29.45
N SER A 15 -25.48 -19.70 -30.26
CA SER A 15 -24.64 -18.53 -30.07
C SER A 15 -25.55 -17.31 -29.85
N LEU A 16 -25.60 -16.83 -28.60
CA LEU A 16 -26.20 -15.55 -28.25
C LEU A 16 -25.10 -14.69 -27.64
N GLU A 17 -24.69 -13.69 -28.42
CA GLU A 17 -23.82 -12.60 -28.03
C GLU A 17 -24.48 -11.84 -26.88
N ASP A 18 -23.89 -11.88 -25.69
CA ASP A 18 -24.28 -11.02 -24.58
C ASP A 18 -23.33 -9.81 -24.57
N GLN A 19 -23.74 -8.78 -25.32
CA GLN A 19 -23.27 -7.41 -25.12
C GLN A 19 -23.89 -6.89 -23.81
N ALA A 20 -23.08 -6.81 -22.76
CA ALA A 20 -23.36 -5.98 -21.60
C ALA A 20 -22.24 -4.94 -21.48
N ASP A 21 -22.45 -3.82 -22.16
CA ASP A 21 -21.76 -2.56 -21.86
C ASP A 21 -22.33 -1.94 -20.58
N GLU A 22 -21.43 -1.28 -19.84
CA GLU A 22 -21.67 -0.30 -18.77
C GLU A 22 -22.18 -0.83 -17.40
N ASP A 23 -21.22 -1.23 -16.56
CA ASP A 23 -21.19 -0.66 -15.22
C ASP A 23 -19.86 0.08 -15.05
N SER A 24 -19.97 1.40 -14.98
CA SER A 24 -18.87 2.36 -14.84
C SER A 24 -18.21 2.14 -13.49
N SER A 25 -17.18 1.30 -13.46
CA SER A 25 -16.21 1.32 -12.37
C SER A 25 -15.46 2.64 -12.47
N ASP A 26 -16.00 3.70 -11.85
CA ASP A 26 -15.22 4.84 -11.39
C ASP A 26 -14.23 4.32 -10.33
N GLU A 27 -13.23 3.56 -10.80
CA GLU A 27 -11.97 3.37 -10.10
C GLU A 27 -11.25 4.72 -10.19
N GLU A 28 -11.67 5.65 -9.34
CA GLU A 28 -10.82 6.79 -8.97
C GLU A 28 -9.43 6.20 -8.66
N PRO A 29 -8.37 6.67 -9.35
CA PRO A 29 -7.08 6.02 -9.24
C PRO A 29 -6.50 6.28 -7.85
N GLU A 30 -6.68 5.34 -6.92
CA GLU A 30 -6.01 5.37 -5.61
C GLU A 30 -4.48 5.38 -5.78
N GLU A 31 -3.95 4.98 -6.94
CA GLU A 31 -2.53 5.11 -7.26
C GLU A 31 -2.08 6.56 -7.52
N ALA A 32 -2.99 7.45 -7.92
CA ALA A 32 -2.65 8.81 -8.31
C ALA A 32 -2.25 9.70 -7.12
N VAL A 33 -2.65 9.37 -5.88
CA VAL A 33 -2.28 10.18 -4.71
C VAL A 33 -0.80 10.00 -4.31
N SER A 34 -0.15 8.91 -4.72
CA SER A 34 1.24 8.63 -4.33
C SER A 34 2.27 9.51 -5.07
N LEU A 35 1.93 9.99 -6.27
CA LEU A 35 2.84 10.75 -7.14
C LEU A 35 2.71 12.26 -7.01
N VAL A 36 1.71 12.76 -6.27
CA VAL A 36 1.53 14.20 -6.11
C VAL A 36 2.54 14.73 -5.09
N ASP A 37 3.33 15.71 -5.54
CA ASP A 37 4.20 16.52 -4.68
C ASP A 37 3.34 17.16 -3.57
N PRO A 38 3.58 16.83 -2.28
CA PRO A 38 2.86 17.44 -1.17
C PRO A 38 2.89 18.98 -1.24
N ALA A 39 3.98 19.57 -1.69
CA ALA A 39 4.12 21.02 -1.77
C ALA A 39 3.12 21.65 -2.74
N ALA A 40 2.76 20.96 -3.83
CA ALA A 40 1.72 21.40 -4.77
C ALA A 40 0.33 21.45 -4.11
N LEU A 41 0.09 20.64 -3.07
CA LEU A 41 -1.13 20.64 -2.26
C LEU A 41 -1.06 21.63 -1.08
N GLY A 42 -0.05 22.49 -1.04
CA GLY A 42 0.21 23.42 0.07
C GLY A 42 0.56 22.72 1.38
N LEU A 43 0.97 21.45 1.35
CA LEU A 43 1.46 20.74 2.52
C LEU A 43 2.88 21.16 2.86
N LYS A 44 3.18 21.14 4.15
CA LYS A 44 4.52 21.38 4.67
C LYS A 44 5.03 20.14 5.38
N GLU A 45 6.26 19.75 5.07
CA GLU A 45 7.03 18.74 5.80
C GLU A 45 7.26 19.22 7.26
N ILE A 46 6.91 18.38 8.24
CA ILE A 46 6.99 18.73 9.67
C ILE A 46 7.78 17.73 10.50
N SER A 47 8.44 16.76 9.89
CA SER A 47 9.18 15.74 10.63
C SER A 47 10.36 16.34 11.39
N ASN A 48 10.92 17.45 10.93
CA ASN A 48 11.93 18.20 11.67
C ASN A 48 11.43 18.78 13.01
N LEU A 49 10.12 18.87 13.23
CA LEU A 49 9.52 19.30 14.51
C LEU A 49 9.42 18.15 15.52
N GLY A 50 9.59 16.91 15.07
CA GLY A 50 9.46 15.70 15.86
C GLY A 50 10.81 15.07 16.17
N ARG A 51 10.92 14.45 17.34
CA ARG A 51 12.03 13.52 17.67
C ARG A 51 11.61 12.09 17.32
N PHE A 52 12.43 11.43 16.52
CA PHE A 52 12.20 10.06 16.08
C PHE A 52 13.00 9.08 16.94
N THR A 53 12.39 7.95 17.28
CA THR A 53 13.03 6.82 17.97
C THR A 53 12.50 5.52 17.41
N VAL A 54 13.34 4.51 17.31
CA VAL A 54 12.95 3.14 16.91
C VAL A 54 13.11 2.19 18.09
N SER A 55 12.33 1.10 18.11
CA SER A 55 12.40 0.08 19.17
C SER A 55 13.74 -0.64 19.23
N SER A 56 14.35 -0.90 18.08
CA SER A 56 15.66 -1.51 17.91
C SER A 56 16.19 -1.20 16.52
N HIS A 57 17.50 -1.32 16.32
CA HIS A 57 18.09 -1.23 14.99
C HIS A 57 19.46 -1.90 14.93
N LYS A 58 19.87 -2.36 13.75
CA LYS A 58 21.26 -2.76 13.50
C LYS A 58 22.20 -1.54 13.51
N PRO A 59 23.50 -1.72 13.80
CA PRO A 59 24.48 -0.63 13.70
C PRO A 59 24.53 -0.06 12.28
N GLY A 60 24.34 1.25 12.12
CA GLY A 60 24.35 1.93 10.81
C GLY A 60 23.04 1.86 10.02
N ASN A 61 21.94 1.40 10.63
CA ASN A 61 20.61 1.34 10.00
C ASN A 61 19.54 1.81 10.99
N GLY A 62 19.74 2.95 11.63
CA GLY A 62 18.88 3.51 12.66
C GLY A 62 17.98 4.63 12.15
N VAL A 63 17.66 5.56 13.05
CA VAL A 63 16.80 6.72 12.76
C VAL A 63 17.44 7.70 11.78
N GLU A 64 18.77 7.81 11.78
CA GLU A 64 19.48 8.73 10.88
C GLU A 64 19.30 8.28 9.43
N GLU A 65 19.48 6.99 9.16
CA GLU A 65 19.30 6.40 7.84
C GLU A 65 17.84 6.47 7.39
N LEU A 66 16.87 6.17 8.27
CA LEU A 66 15.43 6.29 7.97
C LEU A 66 15.01 7.70 7.54
N ARG A 67 15.71 8.73 8.03
CA ARG A 67 15.38 10.14 7.78
C ARG A 67 16.26 10.77 6.71
N SER A 68 17.13 9.99 6.08
CA SER A 68 17.94 10.44 4.95
C SER A 68 17.08 10.69 3.72
N ASP A 69 17.49 11.63 2.87
CA ASP A 69 16.90 11.81 1.53
C ASP A 69 17.43 10.75 0.53
N ASP A 70 18.47 9.99 0.91
CA ASP A 70 18.99 8.88 0.10
C ASP A 70 18.14 7.62 0.32
N LEU A 71 17.37 7.24 -0.70
CA LEU A 71 16.49 6.06 -0.71
C LEU A 71 17.22 4.72 -0.57
N LYS A 72 18.56 4.70 -0.66
CA LYS A 72 19.37 3.49 -0.41
C LYS A 72 19.67 3.26 1.07
N LEU A 73 19.42 4.26 1.92
CA LEU A 73 19.59 4.17 3.37
C LEU A 73 18.23 3.88 4.01
N TYR A 74 18.24 2.96 4.98
CA TYR A 74 17.01 2.46 5.60
C TYR A 74 17.21 2.11 7.07
N TRP A 75 16.10 2.09 7.81
CA TRP A 75 16.07 1.50 9.14
C TRP A 75 15.89 -0.01 9.05
N GLN A 76 16.75 -0.76 9.74
CA GLN A 76 16.61 -2.20 9.91
C GLN A 76 16.47 -2.53 11.38
N SER A 77 15.28 -2.92 11.81
CA SER A 77 15.05 -3.37 13.19
C SER A 77 15.84 -4.63 13.52
N ASP A 78 16.30 -4.73 14.76
CA ASP A 78 17.07 -5.88 15.27
C ASP A 78 16.54 -6.30 16.64
N GLY A 79 15.31 -6.85 16.66
CA GLY A 79 14.63 -7.23 17.89
C GLY A 79 13.39 -8.08 17.62
N PRO A 80 12.65 -8.50 18.65
CA PRO A 80 11.41 -9.25 18.46
C PRO A 80 10.29 -8.35 17.90
N GLN A 81 9.40 -8.94 17.10
CA GLN A 81 8.18 -8.26 16.66
C GLN A 81 7.21 -8.05 17.85
N PRO A 82 6.44 -6.93 17.85
CA PRO A 82 6.34 -5.91 16.80
C PRO A 82 7.42 -4.80 16.93
N HIS A 83 7.93 -4.33 15.79
CA HIS A 83 8.83 -3.18 15.73
C HIS A 83 8.05 -1.87 15.83
N LYS A 84 8.66 -0.83 16.41
CA LYS A 84 8.00 0.47 16.63
C LYS A 84 8.87 1.62 16.16
N LEU A 85 8.28 2.51 15.37
CA LEU A 85 8.76 3.86 15.13
C LEU A 85 7.90 4.83 15.94
N THR A 86 8.53 5.63 16.79
CA THR A 86 7.84 6.62 17.62
C THR A 86 8.32 8.02 17.27
N VAL A 87 7.37 8.94 17.07
CA VAL A 87 7.64 10.35 16.78
C VAL A 87 7.05 11.23 17.88
N TYR A 88 7.90 12.01 18.56
CA TYR A 88 7.52 12.90 19.66
C TYR A 88 7.55 14.35 19.22
N PHE A 89 6.42 15.05 19.31
CA PHE A 89 6.34 16.50 19.07
C PHE A 89 6.26 17.27 20.39
N VAL A 90 6.99 18.38 20.51
CA VAL A 90 7.01 19.22 21.72
C VAL A 90 5.67 19.95 21.92
N LYS A 91 4.97 20.25 20.83
CA LYS A 91 3.64 20.88 20.82
C LYS A 91 2.66 19.98 20.08
N ARG A 92 1.37 20.13 20.37
CA ARG A 92 0.33 19.47 19.57
C ARG A 92 0.41 19.99 18.13
N VAL A 93 0.63 19.07 17.20
CA VAL A 93 0.67 19.33 15.76
C VAL A 93 -0.51 18.61 15.09
N GLY A 94 -1.06 19.22 14.04
CA GLY A 94 -2.00 18.53 13.15
C GLY A 94 -1.19 17.78 12.09
N ILE A 95 -1.40 16.48 11.98
CA ILE A 95 -0.82 15.64 10.93
C ILE A 95 -1.94 15.37 9.93
N ARG A 96 -1.72 15.75 8.66
CA ARG A 96 -2.68 15.46 7.58
C ARG A 96 -2.34 14.14 6.89
N ASP A 97 -1.07 13.92 6.58
CA ASP A 97 -0.58 12.76 5.85
C ASP A 97 0.69 12.21 6.49
N ILE A 98 0.86 10.88 6.42
CA ILE A 98 2.10 10.17 6.76
C ILE A 98 2.47 9.34 5.53
N ARG A 99 3.72 9.44 5.08
CA ARG A 99 4.24 8.71 3.92
C ARG A 99 5.39 7.81 4.32
N PHE A 100 5.41 6.61 3.78
CA PHE A 100 6.51 5.67 3.87
C PHE A 100 6.98 5.35 2.46
N PHE A 101 8.30 5.25 2.27
CA PHE A 101 8.87 4.65 1.07
C PHE A 101 9.11 3.18 1.39
N VAL A 102 8.55 2.29 0.57
CA VAL A 102 8.69 0.83 0.66
C VAL A 102 8.86 0.29 -0.74
N ASP A 103 9.79 -0.65 -0.92
CA ASP A 103 10.09 -1.28 -2.20
C ASP A 103 10.31 -2.78 -1.99
N TYR A 104 9.36 -3.60 -2.45
CA TYR A 104 9.42 -5.06 -2.31
C TYR A 104 10.70 -5.68 -2.92
N GLY A 105 11.22 -5.12 -4.02
CA GLY A 105 12.38 -5.66 -4.70
C GLY A 105 13.69 -5.42 -3.95
N GLU A 106 13.80 -4.28 -3.28
CA GLU A 106 15.00 -3.87 -2.53
C GLU A 106 14.91 -4.24 -1.03
N ASP A 107 13.71 -4.31 -0.43
CA ASP A 107 13.51 -4.46 1.02
C ASP A 107 13.68 -5.91 1.54
N GLU A 108 14.06 -6.88 0.69
CA GLU A 108 14.28 -8.30 1.01
C GLU A 108 13.13 -8.95 1.82
N SER A 109 12.16 -9.55 1.12
CA SER A 109 10.93 -10.12 1.70
C SER A 109 11.07 -11.51 2.31
#